data_AF-A0A5R2MYY7-F1
#
_entry.id   AF-A0A5R2MYY7-F1
#
_cell.length_a   1.000
_cell.length_b   1.000
_cell.length_c   1.000
_cell.angle_alpha   90.00
_cell.angle_beta   90.00
_cell.angle_gamma   90.00
#
_symmetry.space_group_name_H-M   'P 1'
#
loop_
_entity.id
_entity.type
_entity.pdbx_description
1 polymer ?
#
loop_
_entity_poly.entity_id
_entity_poly.type
_entity_poly.pdbx_seq_one_letter_code
_entity_poly.pdbx_strand_id
1 'polypeptide(L)'
;LAGPLQTAINATGDFLAPPSGEHLLGTDEIGRDVLNLVLHGARISLTIALLATVISLVVGTTIGTTAGYYGGRVDVWLMRLTDFFFVMPSFVLALVITPVVLQVMGRGGEILGFRPSLFVIIVVIC
;
A
#
# COMPACT_ATOMS: atom_id res chain seq x y z
N LEU A 1 2.25 23.11 8.84
CA LEU A 1 3.32 22.08 8.68
C LEU A 1 3.19 21.33 7.35
N ALA A 2 1.98 21.05 6.85
CA ALA A 2 1.77 20.66 5.45
C ALA A 2 0.83 21.68 4.80
N GLY A 3 1.24 22.32 3.71
CA GLY A 3 0.39 23.23 2.92
C GLY A 3 -0.65 22.46 2.10
N PRO A 4 -1.59 23.11 1.43
CA PRO A 4 -2.48 22.43 0.48
C PRO A 4 -1.68 21.71 -0.63
N LEU A 5 -2.25 20.63 -1.18
CA LEU A 5 -1.63 19.90 -2.30
C LEU A 5 -1.42 20.85 -3.49
N GLN A 6 -0.16 21.12 -3.82
CA GLN A 6 0.20 21.97 -4.94
C GLN A 6 0.12 21.18 -6.25
N THR A 7 -0.69 21.67 -7.18
CA THR A 7 -0.75 21.20 -8.56
C THR A 7 0.19 22.01 -9.44
N ALA A 8 0.45 21.58 -10.68
CA ALA A 8 1.35 22.29 -11.61
C ALA A 8 1.01 23.78 -11.82
N ILE A 9 -0.26 24.15 -11.65
CA ILE A 9 -0.74 25.54 -11.77
C ILE A 9 -0.62 26.37 -10.48
N ASN A 10 -0.33 25.74 -9.34
CA ASN A 10 -0.31 26.37 -8.01
C ASN A 10 1.02 26.13 -7.29
N ALA A 11 2.05 25.74 -8.04
CA ALA A 11 3.41 25.58 -7.55
C ALA A 11 3.97 26.94 -7.15
N THR A 12 4.60 27.01 -5.98
CA THR A 12 5.02 28.28 -5.36
C THR A 12 6.51 28.53 -5.51
N GLY A 13 7.31 27.50 -5.84
CA GLY A 13 8.76 27.62 -5.94
C GLY A 13 9.29 27.47 -7.36
N ASP A 14 10.57 27.84 -7.53
CA ASP A 14 11.31 27.67 -8.78
C ASP A 14 11.51 26.18 -9.12
N PHE A 15 11.79 25.89 -10.38
CA PHE A 15 12.08 24.52 -10.83
C PHE A 15 13.40 24.02 -10.25
N LEU A 16 13.38 22.82 -9.65
CA LEU A 16 14.58 22.16 -9.09
C LEU A 16 15.35 23.06 -8.11
N ALA A 17 14.63 23.85 -7.31
CA ALA A 17 15.22 24.73 -6.34
C ALA A 17 15.87 23.90 -5.22
N PRO A 18 17.11 24.25 -4.80
CA PRO A 18 17.78 23.56 -3.71
C PRO A 18 17.05 23.77 -2.37
N PRO A 19 17.33 22.93 -1.36
CA PRO A 19 16.75 23.07 -0.02
C PRO A 19 16.96 24.47 0.55
N SER A 20 15.88 25.13 0.95
CA SER A 20 15.85 26.49 1.48
C SER A 20 14.91 26.60 2.69
N GLY A 21 14.95 27.74 3.40
CA GLY A 21 14.09 27.96 4.57
C GLY A 21 12.59 27.93 4.25
N GLU A 22 12.20 28.27 3.01
CA GLU A 22 10.83 28.13 2.52
C GLU A 22 10.53 26.73 1.98
N HIS A 23 11.51 26.08 1.32
CA HIS A 23 11.38 24.73 0.75
C HIS A 23 12.39 23.80 1.40
N LEU A 24 12.05 23.23 2.57
CA LEU A 24 13.00 22.47 3.41
C LEU A 24 13.64 21.26 2.72
N LEU A 25 12.94 20.65 1.76
CA LEU A 25 13.46 19.55 0.93
C LEU A 25 13.67 19.95 -0.53
N GLY A 26 13.60 21.25 -0.84
CA GLY A 26 13.63 21.76 -2.20
C GLY A 26 12.31 21.56 -2.96
N THR A 27 12.36 21.82 -4.26
CA THR A 27 11.21 21.70 -5.15
C THR A 27 11.43 20.66 -6.25
N ASP A 28 10.34 20.08 -6.72
CA ASP A 28 10.33 19.12 -7.82
C ASP A 28 10.53 19.82 -9.20
N GLU A 29 10.55 19.03 -10.28
CA GLU A 29 10.65 19.46 -11.69
C GLU A 29 9.56 20.45 -12.13
N ILE A 30 8.51 20.61 -11.32
CA ILE A 30 7.35 21.48 -11.59
C ILE A 30 7.20 22.53 -10.48
N GLY A 31 8.21 22.76 -9.64
CA GLY A 31 8.21 23.83 -8.63
C GLY A 31 7.37 23.56 -7.38
N ARG A 32 6.99 22.29 -7.15
CA ARG A 32 6.17 21.87 -5.99
C ARG A 32 7.06 21.57 -4.79
N ASP A 33 6.61 21.91 -3.59
CA ASP A 33 7.33 21.58 -2.36
C ASP A 33 7.35 20.06 -2.11
N VAL A 34 8.55 19.49 -2.17
CA VAL A 34 8.77 18.04 -1.99
C VAL A 34 8.39 17.61 -0.58
N LEU A 35 8.61 18.44 0.44
CA LEU A 35 8.23 18.11 1.81
C LEU A 35 6.72 17.92 1.94
N ASN A 36 5.96 18.79 1.30
CA ASN A 36 4.52 18.72 1.33
C ASN A 36 3.98 17.47 0.60
N LEU A 37 4.58 17.12 -0.54
CA LEU A 37 4.29 15.88 -1.27
C LEU A 37 4.60 14.63 -0.42
N VAL A 38 5.76 14.61 0.25
CA VAL A 38 6.16 13.49 1.10
C VAL A 38 5.21 13.35 2.28
N LEU A 39 4.84 14.45 2.96
CA LEU A 39 3.91 14.40 4.10
C LEU A 39 2.52 13.89 3.70
N HIS A 40 2.02 14.31 2.54
CA HIS A 40 0.74 13.84 2.03
C HIS A 40 0.79 12.37 1.60
N GLY A 41 1.84 11.96 0.87
CA GLY A 41 2.03 10.57 0.47
C GLY A 41 2.23 9.65 1.68
N ALA A 42 3.02 10.09 2.67
CA ALA A 42 3.30 9.34 3.89
C ALA A 42 2.02 9.00 4.65
N ARG A 43 1.09 9.94 4.81
CA ARG A 43 -0.21 9.68 5.50
C ARG A 43 -0.95 8.50 4.87
N ILE A 44 -1.06 8.48 3.55
CA ILE A 44 -1.76 7.42 2.81
C ILE A 44 -1.00 6.09 2.99
N SER A 45 0.30 6.07 2.74
CA SER A 45 1.12 4.86 2.88
C SER A 45 1.07 4.27 4.28
N LEU A 46 1.09 5.12 5.33
CA LEU A 46 1.06 4.68 6.72
C LEU A 46 -0.30 4.07 7.08
N THR A 47 -1.40 4.67 6.61
CA THR A 47 -2.75 4.10 6.83
C THR A 47 -2.91 2.73 6.16
N ILE A 48 -2.41 2.57 4.94
CA ILE A 48 -2.49 1.30 4.21
C ILE A 48 -1.64 0.24 4.88
N ALA A 49 -0.38 0.55 5.21
CA ALA A 49 0.53 -0.39 5.85
C ALA A 49 0.00 -0.86 7.21
N LEU A 50 -0.59 0.05 7.99
CA LEU A 50 -1.20 -0.28 9.28
C LEU A 50 -2.38 -1.24 9.11
N LEU A 51 -3.31 -0.95 8.19
CA LEU A 51 -4.45 -1.82 7.91
C LEU A 51 -4.01 -3.21 7.41
N ALA A 52 -3.09 -3.24 6.45
CA ALA A 52 -2.54 -4.49 5.92
C ALA A 52 -1.89 -5.32 7.02
N THR A 53 -1.09 -4.70 7.89
CA THR A 53 -0.41 -5.38 9.00
C THR A 53 -1.40 -5.96 10.00
N VAL A 54 -2.43 -5.21 10.37
CA VAL A 54 -3.47 -5.71 11.29
C VAL A 54 -4.20 -6.92 10.70
N ILE A 55 -4.57 -6.87 9.42
CA ILE A 55 -5.25 -7.98 8.74
C ILE A 55 -4.32 -9.20 8.66
N SER A 56 -3.08 -9.02 8.18
CA SER A 56 -2.08 -10.10 8.13
C SER A 56 -1.79 -10.69 9.50
N LEU A 57 -1.75 -9.87 10.55
CA LEU A 57 -1.55 -10.36 11.90
C LEU A 57 -2.71 -11.26 12.32
N VAL A 58 -3.96 -10.82 12.14
CA VAL A 58 -5.15 -11.61 12.51
C VAL A 58 -5.20 -12.92 11.71
N VAL A 59 -5.02 -12.87 10.40
CA VAL A 59 -5.07 -14.05 9.52
C VAL A 59 -3.88 -14.98 9.78
N GLY A 60 -2.67 -14.45 9.81
CA GLY A 60 -1.45 -15.22 10.04
C GLY A 60 -1.40 -15.85 11.44
N THR A 61 -1.84 -15.13 12.48
CA THR A 61 -1.90 -15.69 13.84
C THR A 61 -2.99 -16.75 13.99
N THR A 62 -4.18 -16.57 13.42
CA THR A 62 -5.22 -17.60 13.45
C THR A 62 -4.77 -18.87 12.73
N ILE A 63 -4.15 -18.73 11.55
CA ILE A 63 -3.57 -19.85 10.81
C ILE A 63 -2.43 -20.52 11.61
N GLY A 64 -1.47 -19.73 12.09
CA GLY A 64 -0.28 -20.23 12.79
C GLY A 64 -0.62 -20.90 14.12
N THR A 65 -1.53 -20.31 14.90
CA THR A 65 -2.00 -20.93 16.16
C THR A 65 -2.79 -22.21 15.92
N THR A 66 -3.61 -22.26 14.87
CA THR A 66 -4.34 -23.49 14.49
C THR A 66 -3.36 -24.60 14.08
N ALA A 67 -2.37 -24.28 13.23
CA ALA A 67 -1.34 -25.22 12.82
C ALA A 67 -0.51 -25.73 14.01
N GLY A 68 -0.07 -24.82 14.88
CA GLY A 68 0.71 -25.15 16.07
C GLY A 68 -0.07 -25.91 17.17
N TYR A 69 -1.39 -25.69 17.28
CA TYR A 69 -2.23 -26.37 18.28
C TYR A 69 -2.59 -27.80 17.86
N TYR A 70 -3.03 -28.01 16.62
CA TYR A 70 -3.44 -29.34 16.16
C TYR A 70 -2.25 -30.24 15.78
N GLY A 71 -1.15 -29.65 15.30
CA GLY A 71 0.02 -30.39 14.84
C GLY A 71 -0.28 -31.45 13.77
N GLY A 72 0.74 -32.21 13.37
CA GLY A 72 0.57 -33.38 12.50
C GLY A 72 0.11 -33.04 11.07
N ARG A 73 -0.93 -33.73 10.59
CA ARG A 73 -1.36 -33.63 9.17
C ARG A 73 -1.91 -32.25 8.81
N VAL A 74 -2.59 -31.58 9.75
CA VAL A 74 -3.19 -30.25 9.53
C VAL A 74 -2.07 -29.23 9.34
N ASP A 75 -1.07 -29.21 10.22
CA ASP A 75 0.12 -28.38 10.08
C ASP A 75 0.84 -28.57 8.74
N VAL A 76 1.08 -29.82 8.32
CA VAL A 76 1.72 -30.11 7.02
C VAL A 76 0.94 -29.56 5.83
N TRP A 77 -0.40 -29.65 5.85
CA TRP A 77 -1.21 -29.10 4.76
C TRP A 77 -1.22 -27.56 4.77
N LEU A 78 -1.31 -26.93 5.94
CA LEU A 78 -1.29 -25.47 6.07
C LEU A 78 0.08 -24.87 5.70
N MET A 79 1.18 -25.50 6.13
CA MET A 79 2.52 -25.09 5.72
C MET A 79 2.69 -25.20 4.21
N ARG A 80 2.27 -26.32 3.60
CA ARG A 80 2.37 -26.50 2.15
C ARG A 80 1.57 -25.47 1.35
N LEU A 81 0.39 -25.10 1.84
CA LEU A 81 -0.39 -24.04 1.22
C LEU A 81 0.35 -22.70 1.30
N THR A 82 0.91 -22.37 2.46
CA THR A 82 1.67 -21.13 2.68
C THR A 82 2.92 -21.08 1.79
N ASP A 83 3.66 -22.18 1.71
CA ASP A 83 4.86 -22.31 0.86
C ASP A 83 4.53 -22.09 -0.63
N PHE A 84 3.36 -22.56 -1.09
CA PHE A 84 2.90 -22.34 -2.47
C PHE A 84 2.66 -20.86 -2.78
N PHE A 85 2.12 -20.09 -1.82
CA PHE A 85 1.97 -18.64 -2.00
C PHE A 85 3.31 -17.91 -1.97
N PHE A 86 4.23 -18.32 -1.10
CA PHE A 86 5.56 -17.70 -1.01
C PHE A 86 6.48 -18.00 -2.19
N VAL A 87 6.29 -19.13 -2.87
CA VAL A 87 7.08 -19.45 -4.08
C VAL A 87 6.70 -18.57 -5.28
N MET A 88 5.48 -18.03 -5.27
CA MET A 88 4.96 -17.18 -6.34
C MET A 88 5.45 -15.74 -6.12
N PRO A 89 6.16 -15.11 -7.09
CA PRO A 89 6.57 -13.73 -6.97
C PRO A 89 5.35 -12.82 -6.80
N SER A 90 5.34 -11.98 -5.76
CA SER A 90 4.20 -11.10 -5.43
C SER A 90 3.79 -10.20 -6.60
N PHE A 91 4.75 -9.76 -7.42
CA PHE A 91 4.46 -8.95 -8.61
C PHE A 91 3.66 -9.72 -9.67
N VAL A 92 3.90 -11.02 -9.83
CA VAL A 92 3.13 -11.86 -10.77
C VAL A 92 1.70 -12.03 -10.29
N LEU A 93 1.51 -12.30 -8.99
CA LEU A 93 0.18 -12.35 -8.38
C LEU A 93 -0.55 -11.02 -8.53
N ALA A 94 0.15 -9.89 -8.33
CA ALA A 94 -0.41 -8.56 -8.54
C ALA A 94 -0.99 -8.42 -9.95
N LEU A 95 -0.22 -8.73 -10.98
CA LEU A 95 -0.66 -8.58 -12.38
C LEU A 95 -1.89 -9.43 -12.72
N VAL A 96 -1.98 -10.64 -12.17
CA VAL A 96 -3.09 -11.57 -12.44
C VAL A 96 -4.34 -11.19 -11.65
N ILE A 97 -4.20 -10.83 -10.38
CA ILE A 97 -5.33 -10.59 -9.46
C ILE A 97 -5.90 -9.17 -9.65
N THR A 98 -5.08 -8.18 -9.99
CA THR A 98 -5.51 -6.77 -10.19
C THR A 98 -6.75 -6.64 -11.10
N PRO A 99 -6.77 -7.16 -12.35
CA PRO A 99 -7.93 -6.98 -13.23
C PRO A 99 -9.19 -7.67 -12.68
N VAL A 100 -9.05 -8.83 -12.04
CA VAL A 100 -10.17 -9.58 -11.45
C VAL A 100 -10.80 -8.80 -10.30
N VAL A 101 -9.98 -8.29 -9.37
CA VAL A 101 -10.46 -7.51 -8.22
C VAL A 101 -11.10 -6.20 -8.66
N LEU A 102 -10.48 -5.50 -9.62
CA LEU A 102 -11.04 -4.25 -10.17
C LEU A 102 -12.38 -4.49 -10.89
N GLN A 103 -12.56 -5.65 -11.52
CA GLN A 103 -13.80 -6.03 -12.16
C GLN A 103 -14.89 -6.37 -11.14
N VAL A 104 -14.55 -7.11 -10.07
CA VAL A 104 -15.49 -7.47 -9.00
C VAL A 104 -15.96 -6.26 -8.20
N MET A 105 -15.06 -5.32 -7.88
CA MET A 105 -15.39 -4.14 -7.07
C MET A 105 -16.06 -3.00 -7.87
N GLY A 106 -16.17 -3.13 -9.19
CA GLY A 106 -16.70 -2.08 -10.07
C GLY A 106 -15.69 -0.95 -10.27
N ARG A 107 -15.39 -0.63 -11.54
CA ARG A 107 -14.34 0.35 -11.94
C ARG A 107 -14.51 1.78 -11.37
N GLY A 108 -15.65 2.10 -10.75
CA GLY A 108 -15.96 3.44 -10.22
C GLY A 108 -16.40 3.49 -8.74
N GLY A 109 -16.33 2.39 -8.00
CA GLY A 109 -16.72 2.37 -6.58
C GLY A 109 -15.61 2.94 -5.69
N GLU A 110 -15.65 4.24 -5.39
CA GLU A 110 -14.92 4.75 -4.22
C GLU A 110 -15.67 4.32 -2.96
N ILE A 111 -15.23 3.21 -2.37
CA ILE A 111 -15.73 2.78 -1.08
C ILE A 111 -14.94 3.55 -0.03
N LEU A 112 -15.62 4.44 0.70
CA LEU A 112 -15.05 5.18 1.83
C LEU A 112 -13.83 6.07 1.45
N GLY A 113 -13.78 6.61 0.23
CA GLY A 113 -12.66 7.44 -0.24
C GLY A 113 -11.37 6.67 -0.59
N PHE A 114 -11.40 5.33 -0.55
CA PHE A 114 -10.28 4.47 -0.95
C PHE A 114 -10.49 3.93 -2.36
N ARG A 115 -9.50 4.15 -3.23
CA ARG A 115 -9.53 3.63 -4.60
C ARG A 115 -9.41 2.11 -4.57
N PRO A 116 -10.13 1.37 -5.43
CA PRO A 116 -10.09 -0.10 -5.46
C PRO A 116 -8.69 -0.66 -5.78
N SER A 117 -7.82 0.12 -6.41
CA SER A 117 -6.40 -0.22 -6.59
C SER A 117 -5.63 -0.40 -5.27
N LEU A 118 -6.08 0.24 -4.18
CA LEU A 118 -5.45 0.12 -2.85
C LEU A 118 -5.80 -1.22 -2.20
N PHE A 119 -7.02 -1.72 -2.40
CA PHE A 119 -7.43 -3.04 -1.91
C PHE A 119 -6.63 -4.16 -2.57
N VAL A 120 -6.29 -4.01 -3.86
CA VAL A 120 -5.42 -4.95 -4.57
C VAL A 120 -4.06 -5.06 -3.89
N ILE A 121 -3.46 -3.92 -3.50
CA ILE A 121 -2.16 -3.91 -2.82
C ILE A 121 -2.24 -4.69 -1.49
N ILE A 122 -3.32 -4.51 -0.73
CA ILE A 122 -3.53 -5.24 0.53
C ILE A 122 -3.65 -6.74 0.26
N VAL A 123 -4.49 -7.15 -0.69
CA VAL A 123 -4.72 -8.57 -1.03
C VAL A 123 -3.47 -9.27 -1.59
N VAL A 124 -2.56 -8.53 -2.21
CA VAL A 124 -1.32 -9.09 -2.79
C VAL A 124 -0.19 -9.16 -1.76
N ILE A 125 -0.16 -8.22 -0.80
CA ILE A 125 0.84 -8.19 0.27
C ILE A 125 0.47 -9.14 1.41
N CYS A 126 -0.83 -9.27 1.73
CA CYS A 126 -1.37 -10.19 2.73
C CYS A 126 -1.53 -11.61 2.19
#